data_AF-A0A2D7FT97-F1
#
_entry.id   AF-A0A2D7FT97-F1
#
_cell.length_a   1.000
_cell.length_b   1.000
_cell.length_c   1.000
_cell.angle_alpha   90.00
_cell.angle_beta   90.00
_cell.angle_gamma   90.00
#
_symmetry.space_group_name_H-M   'P 1'
#
loop_
_entity.id
_entity.type
_entity.pdbx_description
1 polymer ?
#
loop_
_entity_poly.entity_id
_entity_poly.type
_entity_poly.pdbx_seq_one_letter_code
_entity_poly.pdbx_strand_id
1 'polypeptide(L)'
;MTDNELNPEADNIRENLWIFRLRRGLWPALFAHPFLTEDEYLDIECGKKPISERDMRALAEHYKIDPDSLAQPPDYSLLLDAPTRRLLDYSYTVLSNRQRGQFTSFLRSFMVKRR
;
A
#
# COMPACT_ATOMS: atom_id res chain seq x y z
N MET A 1 29.17 -4.41 9.53
CA MET A 1 27.83 -3.84 9.30
C MET A 1 27.42 -4.37 7.95
N THR A 2 26.68 -5.48 7.95
CA THR A 2 26.35 -6.24 6.74
C THR A 2 25.31 -5.48 5.93
N ASP A 3 25.60 -5.30 4.66
CA ASP A 3 24.73 -4.80 3.61
C ASP A 3 23.35 -5.45 3.71
N ASN A 4 22.39 -4.70 4.24
CA ASN A 4 20.98 -5.01 4.10
C ASN A 4 20.62 -4.50 2.70
N GLU A 5 20.93 -5.29 1.67
CA GLU A 5 20.33 -5.11 0.35
C GLU A 5 18.82 -5.16 0.57
N LEU A 6 18.20 -3.97 0.67
CA LEU A 6 16.75 -3.80 0.63
C LEU A 6 16.29 -4.51 -0.62
N ASN A 7 15.65 -5.68 -0.48
CA ASN A 7 15.06 -6.38 -1.60
C ASN A 7 13.82 -5.57 -2.02
N PRO A 8 13.92 -4.74 -3.09
CA PRO A 8 12.86 -3.80 -3.43
C PRO A 8 11.59 -4.55 -3.86
N GLU A 9 11.74 -5.78 -4.37
CA GLU A 9 10.63 -6.65 -4.73
C GLU A 9 9.86 -7.11 -3.49
N ALA A 10 10.57 -7.51 -2.43
CA ALA A 10 9.93 -7.91 -1.17
C ALA A 10 9.17 -6.74 -0.52
N ASP A 11 9.71 -5.52 -0.59
CA ASP A 11 9.04 -4.31 -0.12
C ASP A 11 7.78 -4.00 -0.97
N ASN A 12 7.87 -4.10 -2.30
CA ASN A 12 6.72 -3.93 -3.19
C ASN A 12 5.63 -4.96 -2.89
N ILE A 13 5.98 -6.23 -2.73
CA ILE A 13 5.02 -7.31 -2.41
C ILE A 13 4.32 -7.01 -1.09
N ARG A 14 5.07 -6.65 -0.04
CA ARG A 14 4.52 -6.25 1.25
C ARG A 14 3.49 -5.13 1.09
N GLU A 15 3.86 -4.06 0.40
CA GLU A 15 3.02 -2.87 0.26
C GLU A 15 1.80 -3.13 -0.61
N ASN A 16 1.91 -3.90 -1.68
CA ASN A 16 0.77 -4.25 -2.53
C ASN A 16 -0.22 -5.18 -1.81
N LEU A 17 0.25 -6.13 -0.98
CA LEU A 17 -0.63 -6.93 -0.11
C LEU A 17 -1.36 -6.05 0.91
N TRP A 18 -0.65 -5.10 1.52
CA TRP A 18 -1.24 -4.15 2.46
C TRP A 18 -2.30 -3.26 1.81
N ILE A 19 -1.99 -2.68 0.64
CA ILE A 19 -2.91 -1.86 -0.14
C ILE A 19 -4.16 -2.67 -0.50
N PHE A 20 -3.98 -3.90 -0.99
CA PHE A 20 -5.10 -4.78 -1.34
C PHE A 20 -6.02 -5.01 -0.13
N ARG A 21 -5.44 -5.38 1.02
CA ARG A 21 -6.17 -5.64 2.26
C ARG A 21 -6.99 -4.42 2.69
N LEU A 22 -6.36 -3.24 2.74
CA LEU A 22 -7.02 -2.01 3.14
C LEU A 22 -8.16 -1.61 2.22
N ARG A 23 -7.99 -1.73 0.90
CA ARG A 23 -9.06 -1.42 -0.07
C ARG A 23 -10.30 -2.28 0.11
N ARG A 24 -10.13 -3.51 0.58
CA ARG A 24 -11.23 -4.44 0.84
C ARG A 24 -11.75 -4.37 2.27
N GLY A 25 -11.18 -3.53 3.13
CA GLY A 25 -11.56 -3.43 4.53
C GLY A 25 -11.36 -4.73 5.31
N LEU A 26 -10.38 -5.55 4.91
CA LEU A 26 -10.13 -6.85 5.54
C LEU A 26 -9.25 -6.68 6.78
N TRP A 27 -9.65 -7.34 7.86
CA TRP A 27 -8.84 -7.47 9.07
C TRP A 27 -7.63 -8.38 8.81
N PRO A 28 -6.44 -8.11 9.39
CA PRO A 28 -5.24 -8.93 9.22
C PRO A 28 -5.50 -10.43 9.40
N ALA A 29 -6.16 -10.82 10.51
CA ALA A 29 -6.51 -12.21 10.79
C ALA A 29 -7.36 -12.87 9.68
N LEU A 30 -8.35 -12.15 9.13
CA LEU A 30 -9.21 -12.67 8.06
C LEU A 30 -8.47 -12.72 6.73
N PHE A 31 -7.59 -11.75 6.49
CA PHE A 31 -6.83 -11.68 5.25
C PHE A 31 -5.85 -12.85 5.14
N ALA A 32 -5.14 -13.14 6.22
CA ALA A 32 -4.02 -14.08 6.22
C ALA A 32 -4.45 -15.55 6.39
N HIS A 33 -5.61 -15.79 7.01
CA HIS A 33 -6.12 -17.14 7.25
C HIS A 33 -6.57 -17.84 5.95
N PRO A 34 -6.33 -19.16 5.79
CA PRO A 34 -5.68 -20.09 6.71
C PRO A 34 -4.16 -20.20 6.54
N PHE A 35 -3.54 -19.38 5.69
CA PHE A 35 -2.16 -19.57 5.25
C PHE A 35 -1.13 -19.07 6.26
N LEU A 36 -1.48 -18.03 7.01
CA LEU A 36 -0.66 -17.40 8.02
C LEU A 36 -1.51 -17.08 9.24
N THR A 37 -0.87 -17.03 10.40
CA THR A 37 -1.45 -16.42 11.60
C THR A 37 -1.47 -14.88 11.48
N GLU A 38 -2.28 -14.22 12.30
CA GLU A 38 -2.34 -12.75 12.34
C GLU A 38 -0.97 -12.14 12.67
N ASP A 39 -0.29 -12.65 13.70
CA ASP A 39 1.03 -12.13 14.12
C ASP A 39 2.08 -12.27 13.01
N GLU A 40 2.08 -13.42 12.31
CA GLU A 40 2.99 -13.64 11.20
C GLU A 40 2.75 -12.67 10.05
N TYR A 41 1.49 -12.38 9.75
CA TYR A 41 1.16 -11.40 8.72
C TYR A 41 1.47 -9.97 9.16
N LEU A 42 1.25 -9.60 10.42
CA LEU A 42 1.62 -8.28 10.95
C LEU A 42 3.13 -8.05 10.92
N ASP A 43 3.93 -9.08 11.18
CA ASP A 43 5.39 -8.99 11.04
C ASP A 43 5.81 -8.76 9.58
N ILE A 44 5.09 -9.34 8.61
CA ILE A 44 5.29 -9.07 7.18
C ILE A 44 4.89 -7.63 6.85
N GLU A 45 3.69 -7.22 7.24
CA GLU A 45 3.13 -5.88 6.97
C GLU A 45 4.01 -4.76 7.57
N CYS A 46 4.60 -4.99 8.76
CA CYS A 46 5.54 -4.07 9.39
C CYS A 46 6.96 -4.11 8.78
N GLY A 47 7.21 -4.97 7.79
CA GLY A 47 8.53 -5.14 7.17
C GLY A 47 9.58 -5.80 8.06
N LYS A 48 9.17 -6.49 9.15
CA LYS A 48 10.11 -7.22 10.02
C LYS A 48 10.62 -8.51 9.36
N LYS A 49 9.78 -9.13 8.51
CA LYS A 49 10.15 -10.32 7.73
C LYS A 49 9.55 -10.26 6.33
N PRO A 50 10.24 -10.76 5.30
CA PRO A 50 9.63 -10.94 3.99
C PRO A 50 8.58 -12.05 4.04
N ILE A 51 7.56 -11.96 3.19
CA ILE A 51 6.64 -13.08 2.97
C ILE A 51 7.35 -14.18 2.19
N SER A 52 7.07 -15.44 2.53
CA SER A 52 7.59 -16.56 1.74
C SER A 52 6.87 -16.64 0.39
N GLU A 53 7.55 -17.08 -0.67
CA GLU A 53 6.95 -17.22 -1.99
C GLU A 53 5.73 -18.17 -1.97
N ARG A 54 5.79 -19.23 -1.16
CA ARG A 54 4.69 -20.18 -0.98
C ARG A 54 3.45 -19.50 -0.43
N ASP A 55 3.59 -18.73 0.65
CA ASP A 55 2.46 -18.10 1.32
C ASP A 55 1.93 -16.92 0.50
N MET A 56 2.81 -16.19 -0.20
CA MET A 56 2.43 -15.15 -1.17
C MET A 56 1.57 -15.73 -2.30
N ARG A 57 2.01 -16.82 -2.93
CA ARG A 57 1.25 -17.48 -4.00
C ARG A 57 -0.09 -18.01 -3.50
N ALA A 58 -0.13 -18.57 -2.28
CA ALA A 58 -1.37 -19.06 -1.69
C ALA A 58 -2.39 -17.92 -1.45
N LEU A 59 -1.93 -16.76 -0.92
CA LEU A 59 -2.77 -15.57 -0.80
C LEU A 59 -3.21 -15.04 -2.17
N ALA A 60 -2.29 -14.96 -3.14
CA ALA A 60 -2.58 -14.48 -4.48
C ALA A 60 -3.65 -15.34 -5.17
N GLU A 61 -3.53 -16.67 -5.09
CA GLU A 61 -4.52 -17.60 -5.63
C GLU A 61 -5.88 -17.44 -4.94
N HIS A 62 -5.90 -17.38 -3.60
CA HIS A 62 -7.13 -17.26 -2.82
C HIS A 62 -7.92 -15.98 -3.15
N TYR A 63 -7.21 -14.85 -3.26
CA TYR A 63 -7.80 -13.55 -3.55
C TYR A 63 -7.88 -13.21 -5.04
N LYS A 64 -7.45 -14.13 -5.92
CA LYS A 64 -7.35 -13.94 -7.37
C LYS A 64 -6.55 -12.67 -7.73
N ILE A 65 -5.43 -12.47 -7.03
CA ILE A 65 -4.44 -11.44 -7.31
C ILE A 65 -3.43 -12.03 -8.29
N ASP A 66 -3.05 -11.26 -9.30
CA ASP A 66 -1.95 -11.63 -10.19
C ASP A 66 -0.62 -11.54 -9.43
N PRO A 67 0.15 -12.63 -9.25
CA PRO A 67 1.40 -12.61 -8.50
C PRO A 67 2.41 -11.60 -9.06
N ASP A 68 2.47 -11.42 -10.38
CA ASP A 68 3.40 -10.48 -11.02
C ASP A 68 3.07 -9.02 -10.66
N SER A 69 1.79 -8.74 -10.37
CA SER A 69 1.34 -7.41 -9.94
C SER A 69 1.81 -7.06 -8.52
N LEU A 70 2.08 -8.05 -7.66
CA LEU A 70 2.57 -7.82 -6.31
C LEU A 70 4.01 -7.31 -6.30
N ALA A 71 4.83 -7.70 -7.27
CA ALA A 71 6.21 -7.24 -7.40
C ALA A 71 6.35 -5.82 -8.00
N GLN A 72 5.28 -5.26 -8.58
CA GLN A 72 5.30 -3.93 -9.20
C GLN A 72 5.38 -2.81 -8.17
N PRO A 73 5.87 -1.61 -8.55
CA PRO A 73 5.83 -0.44 -7.67
C PRO A 73 4.40 -0.17 -7.14
N PRO A 74 4.23 0.05 -5.82
CA PRO A 74 2.92 0.17 -5.21
C PRO A 74 2.18 1.45 -5.63
N ASP A 75 0.91 1.29 -5.99
CA ASP A 75 0.02 2.40 -6.32
C ASP A 75 -0.82 2.83 -5.11
N TYR A 76 -0.29 3.78 -4.35
CA TYR A 76 -0.96 4.36 -3.18
C TYR A 76 -2.22 5.16 -3.50
N SER A 77 -2.43 5.57 -4.76
CA SER A 77 -3.67 6.25 -5.15
C SER A 77 -4.88 5.36 -4.90
N LEU A 78 -4.67 4.04 -4.92
CA LEU A 78 -5.72 3.05 -4.73
C LEU A 78 -6.35 3.06 -3.33
N LEU A 79 -5.68 3.64 -2.33
CA LEU A 79 -6.19 3.84 -0.96
C LEU A 79 -7.13 5.03 -0.83
N LEU A 80 -7.13 5.94 -1.80
CA LEU A 80 -7.94 7.15 -1.76
C LEU A 80 -9.34 6.88 -2.32
N ASP A 81 -10.35 7.56 -1.80
CA ASP A 81 -11.68 7.52 -2.43
C ASP A 81 -11.65 8.13 -3.84
N ALA A 82 -12.67 7.81 -4.65
CA ALA A 82 -12.73 8.27 -6.03
C ALA A 82 -12.71 9.81 -6.18
N PRO A 83 -13.40 10.60 -5.32
CA PRO A 83 -13.27 12.05 -5.32
C PRO A 83 -11.84 12.55 -5.09
N THR A 84 -11.15 12.00 -4.09
CA THR A 84 -9.78 12.40 -3.71
C THR A 84 -8.78 12.04 -4.80
N ARG A 85 -8.93 10.87 -5.43
CA ARG A 85 -8.15 10.47 -6.61
C ARG A 85 -8.29 11.47 -7.76
N ARG A 86 -9.52 11.80 -8.16
CA ARG A 86 -9.78 12.78 -9.24
C ARG A 86 -9.20 14.16 -8.94
N LEU A 87 -9.27 14.58 -7.67
CA LEU A 87 -8.73 15.87 -7.24
C LEU A 87 -7.20 15.91 -7.35
N LEU A 88 -6.51 14.82 -6.99
CA LEU A 88 -5.07 14.70 -7.19
C LEU A 88 -4.72 14.66 -8.67
N ASP A 89 -5.40 13.85 -9.48
CA ASP A 89 -5.14 13.77 -10.93
C ASP A 89 -5.31 15.14 -11.60
N TYR A 90 -6.36 15.88 -11.25
CA TYR A 90 -6.56 17.25 -11.70
C TYR A 90 -5.40 18.15 -11.29
N SER A 91 -4.92 18.03 -10.04
CA SER A 91 -3.78 18.82 -9.55
C SER A 91 -2.49 18.54 -10.32
N TYR A 92 -2.31 17.31 -10.82
CA TYR A 92 -1.13 16.92 -11.59
C TYR A 92 -1.22 17.27 -13.08
N THR A 93 -2.43 17.28 -13.64
CA THR A 93 -2.68 17.46 -15.09
C THR A 93 -3.01 18.90 -15.48
N VAL A 94 -3.74 19.64 -14.63
CA VAL A 94 -4.26 20.97 -14.98
C VAL A 94 -3.53 22.10 -14.26
N LEU A 95 -3.11 21.90 -13.01
CA LEU A 95 -2.47 22.95 -12.23
C LEU A 95 -0.99 23.09 -12.55
N SER A 96 -0.53 24.34 -12.70
CA SER A 96 0.89 24.66 -12.73
C SER A 96 1.58 24.32 -11.41
N ASN A 97 2.91 24.15 -11.42
CA ASN A 97 3.69 23.87 -10.20
C ASN A 97 3.43 24.88 -9.07
N ARG A 98 3.28 26.17 -9.41
CA ARG A 98 2.95 27.22 -8.43
C ARG A 98 1.57 27.01 -7.82
N GLN A 99 0.56 26.76 -8.65
CA GLN A 99 -0.81 26.49 -8.20
C GLN A 99 -0.90 25.20 -7.39
N ARG A 100 -0.15 24.16 -7.77
CA ARG A 100 -0.06 22.92 -6.99
C ARG A 100 0.52 23.18 -5.60
N GLY A 101 1.58 23.97 -5.49
CA GLY A 101 2.13 24.39 -4.21
C GLY A 101 1.13 25.14 -3.32
N GLN A 102 0.35 26.05 -3.92
CA GLN A 102 -0.73 26.76 -3.23
C GLN A 102 -1.86 25.83 -2.79
N PHE A 103 -2.24 24.89 -3.66
CA PHE A 103 -3.25 23.87 -3.37
C PHE A 103 -2.81 22.96 -2.22
N THR A 104 -1.57 22.48 -2.21
CA THR A 104 -1.01 21.72 -1.08
C THR A 104 -1.00 22.54 0.21
N SER A 105 -0.64 23.83 0.15
CA SER A 105 -0.69 24.72 1.31
C SER A 105 -2.12 24.89 1.84
N PHE A 106 -3.09 25.07 0.93
CA PHE A 106 -4.51 25.13 1.26
C PHE A 106 -4.99 23.84 1.94
N LEU A 107 -4.72 22.66 1.38
CA LEU A 107 -5.07 21.38 2.02
C LEU A 107 -4.47 21.24 3.42
N ARG A 108 -3.19 21.61 3.60
CA ARG A 108 -2.52 21.58 4.91
C ARG A 108 -3.20 22.47 5.95
N SER A 109 -3.84 23.58 5.53
CA SER A 109 -4.57 24.47 6.45
C SER A 109 -5.83 23.83 7.04
N PHE A 110 -6.40 22.79 6.40
CA PHE A 110 -7.51 22.01 6.97
C PHE A 110 -7.05 20.85 7.85
N MET A 111 -5.81 20.38 7.70
CA MET A 111 -5.25 19.27 8.47
C MET A 111 -4.70 19.68 9.85
N VAL A 112 -5.21 20.77 10.44
CA VAL A 112 -4.81 21.21 11.78
C VAL A 112 -4.92 20.02 12.75
N LYS A 113 -3.81 19.72 13.42
CA LYS A 113 -3.62 18.56 14.32
C LYS A 113 -4.88 18.33 15.16
N ARG A 114 -5.50 17.16 15.00
CA ARG A 114 -6.37 16.61 16.05
C ARG A 114 -5.52 16.59 17.33
N ARG A 115 -5.90 17.43 18.30
CA ARG A 115 -5.30 17.46 19.64
C ARG A 115 -5.56 16.15 20.36
#